data_AF-A0A7J7MTX8-F1
#
_entry.id   AF-A0A7J7MTX8-F1
#
_cell.length_a   1.000
_cell.length_b   1.000
_cell.length_c   1.000
_cell.angle_alpha   90.00
_cell.angle_beta   90.00
_cell.angle_gamma   90.00
#
_symmetry.space_group_name_H-M   'P 1'
#
loop_
_entity.id
_entity.type
_entity.pdbx_description
1 polymer ?
#
loop_
_entity_poly.entity_id
_entity_poly.type
_entity_poly.pdbx_seq_one_letter_code
_entity_poly.pdbx_strand_id
1 'polypeptide(L)'
;MIAATVKDCSLMLSFRPKMDEDQMSLHNTVYLESINQRFDYKAYFIDLDMKPLKKMVHYYELDQKIVSCYTQKEKMKYEPPNLMYRNKNEIIDSHFNVAGNSKD
;
A
#
# COMPACT_ATOMS: atom_id res chain seq x y z
N MET A 1 -5.91 -13.73 -8.04
CA MET A 1 -5.81 -13.96 -6.58
C MET A 1 -4.43 -14.44 -6.13
N ILE A 2 -3.69 -15.23 -6.91
CA ILE A 2 -2.31 -15.67 -6.58
C ILE A 2 -1.40 -14.48 -6.19
N ALA A 3 -1.36 -13.44 -7.02
CA ALA A 3 -0.58 -12.23 -6.73
C ALA A 3 -1.03 -11.52 -5.44
N ALA A 4 -2.32 -11.59 -5.07
CA ALA A 4 -2.80 -11.01 -3.82
C ALA A 4 -2.33 -11.80 -2.60
N THR A 5 -2.19 -13.13 -2.70
CA THR A 5 -1.56 -13.94 -1.66
C THR A 5 -0.07 -13.61 -1.54
N VAL A 6 0.66 -13.54 -2.65
CA VAL A 6 2.11 -13.21 -2.62
C VAL A 6 2.36 -11.82 -2.04
N LYS A 7 1.53 -10.82 -2.35
CA LYS A 7 1.65 -9.47 -1.76
C LYS A 7 1.35 -9.40 -0.27
N ASP A 8 0.56 -10.34 0.24
CA ASP A 8 0.11 -10.37 1.64
C ASP A 8 0.81 -11.45 2.47
N CYS A 9 1.79 -12.18 1.92
CA CYS A 9 2.51 -13.24 2.63
C CYS A 9 3.65 -12.69 3.49
N SER A 10 4.12 -13.49 4.44
CA SER A 10 5.23 -13.14 5.33
C SER A 10 6.48 -13.96 5.00
N LEU A 11 7.67 -13.39 5.14
CA LEU A 11 8.94 -14.09 5.01
C LEU A 11 9.58 -14.26 6.40
N MET A 12 9.77 -15.51 6.82
CA MET A 12 10.46 -15.84 8.06
C MET A 12 11.90 -16.25 7.77
N LEU A 13 12.85 -15.51 8.37
CA LEU A 13 14.27 -15.83 8.35
C LEU A 13 14.69 -16.31 9.73
N SER A 14 15.22 -17.53 9.81
CA SER A 14 15.75 -18.10 11.05
C SER A 14 17.26 -18.21 10.97
N PHE A 15 17.96 -17.71 11.97
CA PHE A 15 19.43 -17.73 12.05
C PHE A 15 19.88 -18.59 13.22
N ARG A 16 20.97 -19.33 13.01
CA ARG A 16 21.67 -20.07 14.05
C ARG A 16 23.17 -19.80 13.94
N PRO A 17 23.84 -19.33 15.02
CA PRO A 17 25.30 -19.21 15.02
C PRO A 17 25.94 -20.55 14.67
N LYS A 18 26.97 -20.52 13.82
CA LYS A 18 27.71 -21.70 13.38
C LYS A 18 29.05 -21.73 14.08
N MET A 19 29.38 -22.86 14.70
CA MET A 19 30.69 -23.08 15.31
C MET A 19 31.66 -23.63 14.26
N ASP A 20 32.94 -23.24 14.33
CA ASP A 20 33.93 -23.52 13.28
C ASP A 20 34.21 -25.01 13.04
N GLU A 21 33.84 -25.89 13.97
CA GLU A 21 33.99 -27.34 13.87
C GLU A 21 32.76 -28.08 13.30
N ASP A 22 31.65 -27.38 13.08
CA ASP A 22 30.45 -28.02 12.54
C ASP A 22 30.66 -28.40 11.07
N GLN A 23 30.60 -29.71 10.80
CA GLN A 23 30.60 -30.31 9.46
C GLN A 23 29.68 -29.54 8.49
N MET A 24 30.04 -29.60 7.21
CA MET A 24 29.35 -29.01 6.06
C MET A 24 27.82 -28.94 6.26
N SER A 25 27.32 -27.79 6.68
CA SER A 25 25.89 -27.59 6.95
C SER A 25 25.13 -27.68 5.63
N LEU A 26 24.06 -28.48 5.59
CA LEU A 26 23.09 -28.50 4.48
C LEU A 26 22.31 -27.18 4.33
N HIS A 27 22.53 -26.24 5.25
CA HIS A 27 21.85 -24.95 5.27
C HIS A 27 22.74 -23.87 4.70
N ASN A 28 22.12 -22.89 4.04
CA ASN A 28 22.83 -21.72 3.54
C ASN A 28 23.44 -20.98 4.73
N THR A 29 24.67 -20.51 4.56
CA THR A 29 25.40 -19.77 5.59
C THR A 29 25.65 -18.35 5.12
N VAL A 30 25.58 -17.39 6.04
CA VAL A 30 26.04 -16.01 5.84
C VAL A 30 27.19 -15.73 6.81
N TYR A 31 28.24 -15.06 6.32
CA TYR A 31 29.36 -14.63 7.13
C TYR A 31 29.23 -13.14 7.42
N LEU A 32 29.34 -12.76 8.69
CA LEU A 32 29.24 -11.39 9.15
C LEU A 32 30.61 -10.92 9.64
N GLU A 33 31.30 -10.17 8.79
CA GLU A 33 32.68 -9.73 9.00
C GLU A 33 32.86 -8.86 10.25
N SER A 34 31.88 -7.99 10.56
CA SER A 34 31.94 -7.06 11.69
C SER A 34 32.08 -7.75 13.05
N ILE A 35 31.63 -9.00 13.17
CA ILE A 35 31.72 -9.80 14.40
C ILE A 35 32.50 -11.10 14.19
N ASN A 36 33.10 -11.29 13.01
CA ASN A 36 33.85 -12.49 12.64
C ASN A 36 33.09 -13.80 12.95
N GLN A 37 31.77 -13.84 12.69
CA GLN A 37 30.91 -15.00 12.96
C GLN A 37 30.15 -15.45 11.71
N ARG A 38 29.84 -16.75 11.67
CA ARG A 38 28.99 -17.37 10.64
C ARG A 38 27.64 -17.73 11.21
N PHE A 39 26.60 -17.60 10.39
CA PHE A 39 25.24 -18.01 10.74
C PHE A 39 24.67 -18.90 9.65
N ASP A 40 24.17 -20.07 10.05
CA ASP A 40 23.26 -20.82 9.20
C ASP A 40 21.92 -20.11 9.17
N TYR A 41 21.29 -20.06 7.99
CA TYR A 41 19.96 -19.51 7.86
C TYR A 41 19.02 -20.41 7.06
N LYS A 42 17.74 -20.25 7.36
CA LYS A 42 16.62 -20.82 6.60
C LYS A 42 15.61 -19.72 6.31
N ALA A 43 14.99 -19.78 5.15
CA ALA A 43 13.98 -18.84 4.70
C ALA A 43 12.68 -19.58 4.37
N TYR A 44 11.56 -19.06 4.86
CA TYR A 44 10.24 -19.66 4.65
C TYR A 44 9.21 -18.59 4.34
N PHE A 45 8.43 -18.78 3.28
CA PHE A 45 7.19 -18.02 3.09
C PHE A 45 6.08 -18.67 3.90
N ILE A 46 5.39 -17.87 4.71
CA ILE A 46 4.23 -18.26 5.51
C ILE A 46 3.02 -17.39 5.13
N ASP A 47 1.83 -17.75 5.61
CA ASP A 47 0.56 -17.07 5.29
C ASP A 47 0.16 -17.16 3.81
N LEU A 48 0.34 -18.33 3.19
CA LEU A 48 0.08 -18.58 1.76
C LEU A 48 -1.38 -18.93 1.43
N ASP A 49 -2.32 -18.51 2.26
CA ASP A 49 -3.74 -18.78 2.03
C ASP A 49 -4.26 -18.04 0.80
N MET A 50 -4.98 -18.77 -0.06
CA MET A 50 -5.53 -18.18 -1.27
C MET A 50 -6.60 -17.15 -0.91
N LYS A 51 -6.44 -15.92 -1.41
CA LYS A 51 -7.43 -14.87 -1.19
C LYS A 51 -8.75 -15.23 -1.91
N PRO A 52 -9.93 -15.07 -1.27
CA PRO A 52 -11.22 -15.34 -1.90
C PRO A 52 -11.51 -14.40 -3.08
N LEU A 53 -12.01 -14.93 -4.20
CA LEU A 53 -12.31 -14.13 -5.41
C LEU A 53 -13.26 -12.96 -5.13
N LYS A 54 -14.24 -13.13 -4.22
CA LYS A 54 -15.17 -12.08 -3.79
C LYS A 54 -14.48 -10.81 -3.26
N LYS A 55 -13.22 -10.90 -2.81
CA LYS A 55 -12.44 -9.73 -2.37
C LYS A 55 -12.01 -8.81 -3.52
N MET A 56 -12.14 -9.22 -4.77
CA MET A 56 -11.72 -8.41 -5.92
C MET A 56 -12.42 -7.05 -5.98
N VAL A 57 -13.73 -7.02 -5.74
CA VAL A 57 -14.51 -5.76 -5.69
C VAL A 57 -13.98 -4.85 -4.57
N HIS A 58 -13.75 -5.42 -3.39
CA HIS A 58 -13.21 -4.68 -2.26
C HIS A 58 -11.81 -4.12 -2.55
N TYR A 59 -10.93 -4.91 -3.17
CA TYR A 59 -9.60 -4.44 -3.55
C TYR A 59 -9.65 -3.29 -4.56
N TYR A 60 -10.60 -3.33 -5.50
CA TYR A 60 -10.81 -2.25 -6.46
C TYR A 60 -11.26 -0.94 -5.78
N GLU A 61 -12.24 -1.01 -4.88
CA GLU A 61 -12.70 0.16 -4.13
C GLU A 61 -11.60 0.76 -3.23
N LEU A 62 -10.77 -0.10 -2.62
CA LEU A 62 -9.64 0.35 -1.83
C LEU A 62 -8.58 1.04 -2.71
N ASP A 63 -8.27 0.48 -3.87
CA ASP A 63 -7.31 1.05 -4.81
C ASP A 63 -7.75 2.46 -5.25
N GLN A 64 -9.02 2.62 -5.62
CA GLN A 64 -9.58 3.94 -5.96
C GLN A 64 -9.45 4.95 -4.84
N LYS A 65 -9.72 4.55 -3.59
CA LYS A 65 -9.56 5.42 -2.41
C LYS A 65 -8.11 5.82 -2.18
N ILE A 66 -7.18 4.88 -2.35
CA ILE A 66 -5.74 5.14 -2.23
C ILE A 66 -5.32 6.17 -3.29
N VAL A 67 -5.60 5.91 -4.56
CA VAL A 67 -5.24 6.81 -5.67
C VAL A 67 -5.85 8.19 -5.46
N SER A 68 -7.16 8.27 -5.19
CA SER A 68 -7.86 9.54 -4.95
C SER A 68 -7.21 10.36 -3.84
N CYS A 69 -6.89 9.72 -2.70
CA CYS A 69 -6.23 10.37 -1.57
C CYS A 69 -4.84 10.90 -1.92
N TYR A 70 -4.03 10.09 -2.61
CA TYR A 70 -2.68 10.52 -3.02
C TYR A 70 -2.72 11.65 -4.05
N THR A 71 -3.60 11.58 -5.05
CA THR A 71 -3.78 12.66 -6.04
C THR A 71 -4.26 13.95 -5.39
N GLN A 72 -5.18 13.90 -4.42
CA GLN A 72 -5.61 15.11 -3.70
C GLN A 72 -4.46 15.71 -2.88
N LYS A 73 -3.70 14.88 -2.16
CA LYS A 73 -2.51 15.32 -1.41
C LYS A 73 -1.47 15.97 -2.31
N GLU A 74 -1.25 15.41 -3.51
CA GLU A 74 -0.32 15.96 -4.48
C GLU A 74 -0.76 17.33 -4.97
N LYS A 75 -2.04 17.51 -5.33
CA LYS A 75 -2.59 18.81 -5.73
C LYS A 75 -2.43 19.87 -4.64
N MET A 76 -2.67 19.50 -3.37
CA MET A 76 -2.49 20.41 -2.23
C MET A 76 -1.03 20.81 -1.96
N LYS A 77 -0.04 20.06 -2.44
CA LYS A 77 1.38 20.45 -2.33
C LYS A 77 1.76 21.58 -3.29
N TYR A 78 0.99 21.78 -4.36
CA TYR A 78 1.32 22.74 -5.42
C TYR A 78 0.33 23.93 -5.50
N GLU A 79 -0.70 23.99 -4.65
CA GLU A 79 -1.56 25.17 -4.55
C GLU A 79 -1.04 26.18 -3.49
N PRO A 80 -0.89 27.48 -3.83
CA PRO A 80 -0.59 28.50 -2.84
C PRO A 80 -1.77 28.66 -1.85
N PRO A 81 -1.52 29.06 -0.59
CA PRO A 81 -2.51 29.05 0.51
C PRO A 81 -3.83 29.82 0.30
N ASN A 82 -3.96 30.61 -0.78
CA ASN A 82 -5.00 31.63 -0.93
C ASN A 82 -6.29 31.17 -1.65
N LEU A 83 -6.46 29.89 -1.99
CA LEU A 83 -7.72 29.39 -2.58
C LEU A 83 -8.60 28.57 -1.63
N MET A 84 -8.16 28.32 -0.38
CA MET A 84 -8.96 27.59 0.62
C MET A 84 -10.20 28.34 1.14
N TYR A 85 -10.41 29.61 0.75
CA TYR A 85 -11.61 30.40 1.09
C TYR A 85 -12.46 30.77 -0.14
N ARG A 86 -12.42 30.03 -1.24
CA ARG A 86 -13.35 30.27 -2.36
C ARG A 86 -14.61 29.40 -2.27
N ASN A 87 -15.58 29.95 -1.56
CA ASN A 87 -17.04 29.80 -1.63
C ASN A 87 -17.70 28.41 -1.59
N LYS A 88 -18.24 28.06 -0.41
CA LYS A 88 -19.36 27.12 -0.25
C LYS A 88 -20.74 27.73 -0.61
N ASN A 89 -20.80 28.98 -1.08
CA ASN A 89 -22.05 29.73 -1.25
C ASN A 89 -22.49 29.94 -2.71
N GLU A 90 -21.73 29.51 -3.73
CA GLU A 90 -22.09 29.75 -5.14
C GLU A 90 -22.92 28.63 -5.80
N ILE A 91 -23.15 27.49 -5.12
CA ILE A 91 -23.94 26.38 -5.70
C ILE A 91 -25.46 26.59 -5.51
N ILE A 92 -25.89 27.54 -4.66
CA ILE A 92 -27.31 27.71 -4.34
C ILE A 92 -28.02 28.66 -5.32
N ASP A 93 -27.30 29.55 -6.01
CA ASP A 93 -27.92 30.54 -6.92
C ASP A 93 -28.17 30.02 -8.34
N SER A 94 -27.71 28.81 -8.69
CA SER A 94 -27.96 28.22 -10.02
C SER A 94 -29.26 27.42 -10.12
N HIS A 95 -30.01 27.25 -9.03
CA HIS A 95 -31.22 26.42 -9.00
C HIS A 95 -32.55 27.17 -8.80
N PHE A 96 -32.54 28.51 -8.72
CA PHE A 96 -33.76 29.32 -8.57
C PHE A 96 -33.81 30.51 -9.55
N ASN A 97 -33.73 30.26 -10.85
CA ASN A 97 -34.17 31.21 -11.88
C ASN A 97 -34.56 30.48 -13.17
N VAL A 98 -35.55 29.59 -13.09
CA VAL A 98 -36.29 29.09 -14.25
C VAL A 98 -37.79 29.13 -13.91
N ALA A 99 -38.37 30.33 -13.89
CA ALA A 99 -39.81 30.52 -14.09
C ALA A 99 -40.11 32.00 -14.37
N GLY A 100 -40.57 32.27 -15.59
CA GLY A 100 -41.37 33.47 -15.90
C GLY A 100 -40.61 34.64 -16.50
N ASN A 101 -40.53 34.68 -17.83
CA ASN A 101 -40.89 35.85 -18.64
C ASN A 101 -40.79 35.49 -20.13
N SER A 102 -41.86 34.92 -20.69
CA SER A 102 -42.17 35.08 -22.12
C SER A 102 -42.87 36.42 -22.29
N LYS A 103 -42.26 37.31 -23.07
CA LYS A 103 -42.95 38.48 -23.65
C LYS A 103 -43.72 37.99 -24.87
N ASP A 104 -45.03 38.21 -24.88
CA ASP A 104 -45.80 38.92 -25.92
C ASP A 104 -47.28 39.00 -25.48
#